data_AF-A0A7V1V3F5-F1
#
_entry.id   AF-A0A7V1V3F5-F1
#
_cell.length_a   1.000
_cell.length_b   1.000
_cell.length_c   1.000
_cell.angle_alpha   90.00
_cell.angle_beta   90.00
_cell.angle_gamma   90.00
#
_symmetry.space_group_name_H-M   'P 1'
#
loop_
_entity.id
_entity.type
_entity.pdbx_description
1 polymer ?
#
loop_
_entity_poly.entity_id
_entity_poly.type
_entity_poly.pdbx_seq_one_letter_code
_entity_poly.pdbx_strand_id
1 'polypeptide(L)'
;MLRVAVLSLAMVVGIALLFVFNDDPCWANETLVDTGKAVPPSILDYYDAYNFVASYSTGSEREELTYDHGQRPETKRLNKIEQLMAELDARILRYRPQPGVPGGKPRREPVEGFIEIRRTGCLGNDRLVDVVIYKLQPEANAELIAQYEQEERKPGKVPSAEEIIELRSKYTLQKRRTAEGKEFYVEVYSPRMREIHRWSLVNGSWMRQEVRIVPLDLGYSLPKLEICR
;
A
#
# COMPACT_ATOMS: atom_id res chain seq x y z
N MET A 1 20.73 35.08 47.08
CA MET A 1 20.64 35.16 45.61
C MET A 1 21.23 33.90 44.93
N LEU A 2 20.80 32.69 45.33
CA LEU A 2 21.42 31.43 44.86
C LEU A 2 20.38 30.34 44.54
N ARG A 3 19.13 30.71 44.25
CA ARG A 3 18.05 29.76 43.94
C ARG A 3 17.47 29.90 42.52
N VAL A 4 17.89 30.89 41.75
CA VAL A 4 17.37 31.14 40.39
C VAL A 4 18.25 30.48 39.31
N ALA A 5 19.50 30.12 39.61
CA ALA A 5 20.42 29.55 38.62
C ALA A 5 20.24 28.04 38.33
N VAL A 6 19.53 27.29 39.18
CA VAL A 6 19.39 25.83 39.03
C VAL A 6 18.22 25.45 38.10
N LEU A 7 17.21 26.31 37.97
CA LEU A 7 16.05 26.06 37.09
C LEU A 7 16.38 26.22 35.59
N SER A 8 17.37 27.04 35.25
CA SER A 8 17.76 27.26 33.84
C SER A 8 18.57 26.10 33.26
N LEU A 9 19.30 25.32 34.08
CA LEU A 9 20.09 24.18 33.59
C LEU A 9 19.21 22.94 33.34
N ALA A 10 18.16 22.74 34.15
CA ALA A 10 17.22 21.64 33.96
C ALA A 10 16.35 21.81 32.70
N MET A 11 16.05 23.04 32.30
CA MET A 11 15.28 23.32 31.09
C MET A 11 16.10 23.09 29.80
N VAL A 12 17.41 23.37 29.83
CA VAL A 12 18.30 23.15 28.67
C VAL A 12 18.60 21.66 28.47
N VAL A 13 18.73 20.88 29.55
CA VAL A 13 18.90 19.41 29.45
C VAL A 13 17.59 18.72 29.05
N GLY A 14 16.43 19.24 29.46
CA GLY A 14 15.12 18.74 29.01
C GLY A 14 14.81 19.03 27.54
N ILE A 15 15.28 20.16 26.99
CA ILE A 15 15.15 20.48 25.57
C ILE A 15 16.19 19.72 24.73
N ALA A 16 17.40 19.47 25.24
CA ALA A 16 18.39 18.65 24.56
C ALA A 16 17.99 17.15 24.46
N LEU A 17 17.19 16.63 25.41
CA LEU A 17 16.65 15.26 25.35
C LEU A 17 15.42 15.12 24.44
N LEU A 18 14.77 16.22 24.05
CA LEU A 18 13.70 16.21 23.05
C LEU A 18 14.21 16.14 21.60
N PHE A 19 15.52 16.31 21.38
CA PHE A 19 16.14 16.20 20.05
C PHE A 19 16.88 14.87 19.79
N VAL A 20 16.93 13.95 20.76
CA VAL A 20 17.56 12.62 20.58
C VAL A 20 16.61 11.58 19.95
N PHE A 21 15.34 11.94 19.74
CA PHE A 21 14.36 11.11 18.99
C PHE A 21 13.82 11.81 17.75
N ASN A 22 14.54 12.79 17.20
CA ASN A 22 14.55 12.97 15.76
C ASN A 22 15.53 11.92 15.21
N ASP A 23 15.10 10.66 15.26
CA ASP A 23 15.63 9.65 14.35
C ASP A 23 15.27 10.16 12.96
N ASP A 24 16.19 10.93 12.36
CA ASP A 24 16.21 11.10 10.92
C ASP A 24 16.05 9.69 10.36
N PRO A 25 14.95 9.40 9.66
CA PRO A 25 14.69 8.05 9.23
C PRO A 25 15.89 7.57 8.43
N CYS A 26 16.63 6.59 8.97
CA CYS A 26 17.86 6.08 8.38
C CYS A 26 17.65 5.60 6.92
N TRP A 27 16.38 5.35 6.56
CA TRP A 27 15.94 4.96 5.22
C TRP A 27 15.87 6.12 4.20
N ALA A 28 15.98 7.39 4.58
CA ALA A 28 15.85 8.52 3.65
C ALA A 28 16.99 8.59 2.59
N ASN A 29 18.13 7.97 2.87
CA ASN A 29 19.27 7.86 1.95
C ASN A 29 19.55 6.43 1.47
N GLU A 30 18.70 5.46 1.82
CA GLU A 30 18.90 4.08 1.39
C GLU A 30 18.50 3.94 -0.07
N THR A 31 19.51 3.69 -0.90
CA THR A 31 19.31 3.52 -2.33
C THR A 31 18.73 2.13 -2.57
N LEU A 32 17.55 2.06 -3.17
CA LEU A 32 16.98 0.81 -3.64
C LEU A 32 17.80 0.31 -4.83
N VAL A 33 18.80 -0.52 -4.56
CA VAL A 33 19.59 -1.18 -5.61
C VAL A 33 18.72 -2.29 -6.20
N ASP A 34 18.41 -2.17 -7.49
CA ASP A 34 17.81 -3.27 -8.22
C ASP A 34 18.82 -4.41 -8.28
N THR A 35 18.52 -5.48 -7.56
CA THR A 35 19.41 -6.63 -7.46
C THR A 35 19.19 -7.63 -8.59
N GLY A 36 18.17 -7.45 -9.44
CA GLY A 36 17.73 -8.43 -10.44
C GLY A 36 17.26 -9.76 -9.83
N LYS A 37 17.20 -9.88 -8.50
CA LYS A 37 16.73 -11.07 -7.81
C LYS A 37 15.21 -11.13 -7.92
N ALA A 38 14.70 -12.28 -8.38
CA ALA A 38 13.27 -12.54 -8.43
C ALA A 38 12.59 -12.28 -7.07
N VAL A 39 11.40 -11.70 -7.12
CA VAL A 39 10.54 -11.51 -5.97
C VAL A 39 10.10 -12.88 -5.44
N PRO A 40 10.23 -13.16 -4.13
CA PRO A 40 9.71 -14.41 -3.56
C PRO A 40 8.23 -14.62 -3.93
N PRO A 41 7.81 -15.83 -4.33
CA PRO A 41 6.42 -16.11 -4.73
C PRO A 41 5.38 -15.69 -3.68
N SER A 42 5.66 -15.93 -2.40
CA SER A 42 4.73 -15.54 -1.32
C SER A 42 4.49 -14.04 -1.20
N ILE A 43 5.44 -13.21 -1.66
CA ILE A 43 5.26 -11.75 -1.72
C ILE A 43 4.37 -11.39 -2.92
N LEU A 44 4.55 -12.05 -4.06
CA LEU A 44 3.68 -11.88 -5.23
C LEU A 44 2.24 -12.29 -4.90
N ASP A 45 2.04 -13.45 -4.26
CA ASP A 45 0.73 -13.93 -3.82
C ASP A 45 -0.01 -12.90 -2.95
N TYR A 46 0.73 -12.16 -2.11
CA TYR A 46 0.13 -11.10 -1.30
C TYR A 46 -0.39 -9.94 -2.16
N TYR A 47 0.40 -9.48 -3.14
CA TYR A 47 -0.04 -8.39 -4.01
C TYR A 47 -1.17 -8.82 -4.95
N ASP A 48 -1.19 -10.07 -5.38
CA ASP A 48 -2.30 -10.64 -6.15
C ASP A 48 -3.59 -10.70 -5.31
N ALA A 49 -3.51 -11.17 -4.06
CA ALA A 49 -4.63 -11.15 -3.12
C ALA A 49 -5.11 -9.72 -2.83
N TYR A 50 -4.19 -8.78 -2.63
CA TYR A 50 -4.49 -7.37 -2.42
C TYR A 50 -5.23 -6.78 -3.64
N ASN A 51 -4.70 -7.01 -4.84
CA ASN A 51 -5.29 -6.53 -6.09
C ASN A 51 -6.65 -7.16 -6.35
N PHE A 52 -6.85 -8.43 -6.00
CA PHE A 52 -8.14 -9.08 -6.08
C PHE A 52 -9.15 -8.38 -5.16
N VAL A 53 -8.81 -8.19 -3.88
CA VAL A 53 -9.68 -7.48 -2.93
C VAL A 53 -9.99 -6.07 -3.44
N ALA A 54 -8.99 -5.33 -3.91
CA ALA A 54 -9.18 -3.96 -4.43
C ALA A 54 -10.09 -3.89 -5.65
N SER A 55 -9.97 -4.86 -6.56
CA SER A 55 -10.65 -4.85 -7.87
C SER A 55 -12.08 -5.35 -7.77
N TYR A 56 -12.34 -6.30 -6.89
CA TYR A 56 -13.64 -6.99 -6.80
C TYR A 56 -14.43 -6.65 -5.53
N SER A 57 -14.08 -5.58 -4.82
CA SER A 57 -14.89 -5.07 -3.71
C SER A 57 -15.02 -3.56 -3.74
N THR A 58 -16.12 -3.06 -3.18
CA THR A 58 -16.32 -1.64 -2.91
C THR A 58 -15.72 -1.25 -1.56
N GLY A 59 -15.49 0.05 -1.33
CA GLY A 59 -15.04 0.54 -0.03
C GLY A 59 -16.01 0.18 1.10
N SER A 60 -17.32 0.34 0.85
CA SER A 60 -18.38 0.02 1.82
C SER A 60 -18.43 -1.47 2.16
N GLU A 61 -18.27 -2.37 1.17
CA GLU A 61 -18.21 -3.82 1.42
C GLU A 61 -17.01 -4.18 2.31
N ARG A 62 -15.83 -3.61 2.05
CA ARG A 62 -14.64 -3.86 2.89
C ARG A 62 -14.80 -3.33 4.30
N GLU A 63 -15.45 -2.18 4.44
CA GLU A 63 -15.76 -1.59 5.74
C GLU A 63 -16.71 -2.50 6.52
N GLU A 64 -17.80 -2.95 5.90
CA GLU A 64 -18.75 -3.89 6.47
C GLU A 64 -18.09 -5.21 6.88
N LEU A 65 -17.24 -5.80 6.03
CA LEU A 65 -16.48 -7.02 6.35
C LEU A 65 -15.42 -6.83 7.46
N THR A 66 -15.14 -5.58 7.84
CA THR A 66 -14.22 -5.26 8.94
C THR A 66 -14.93 -5.11 10.28
N TYR A 67 -16.18 -4.69 10.24
CA TYR A 67 -17.01 -4.59 11.43
C TYR A 67 -17.78 -5.89 11.62
N ASP A 68 -17.51 -6.59 12.71
CA ASP A 68 -18.24 -7.79 13.10
C ASP A 68 -19.68 -7.44 13.48
N HIS A 69 -20.53 -7.27 12.47
CA HIS A 69 -21.97 -7.03 12.60
C HIS A 69 -22.76 -8.34 12.75
N GLY A 70 -22.10 -9.50 12.81
CA GLY A 70 -22.74 -10.82 12.87
C GLY A 70 -23.50 -11.23 11.60
N GLN A 71 -23.55 -10.38 10.57
CA GLN A 71 -24.09 -10.70 9.26
C GLN A 71 -23.00 -11.35 8.41
N ARG A 72 -23.30 -12.55 7.91
CA ARG A 72 -22.38 -13.28 7.02
C ARG A 72 -22.48 -12.73 5.60
N PRO A 73 -21.38 -12.78 4.83
CA PRO A 73 -21.40 -12.32 3.46
C PRO A 73 -22.39 -13.12 2.60
N GLU A 74 -23.29 -12.43 1.91
CA GLU A 74 -24.39 -13.06 1.17
C GLU A 74 -23.93 -13.75 -0.14
N THR A 75 -22.75 -13.38 -0.65
CA THR A 75 -22.25 -13.84 -1.95
C THR A 75 -20.94 -14.63 -1.84
N LYS A 76 -20.68 -15.52 -2.81
CA LYS A 76 -19.40 -16.24 -2.90
C LYS A 76 -18.21 -15.28 -3.05
N ARG A 77 -18.37 -14.25 -3.89
CA ARG A 77 -17.42 -13.14 -4.03
C ARG A 77 -17.04 -12.54 -2.68
N LEU A 78 -18.01 -12.13 -1.86
CA LEU A 78 -17.76 -11.49 -0.57
C LEU A 78 -17.14 -12.43 0.45
N ASN A 79 -17.53 -13.72 0.47
CA ASN A 79 -16.86 -14.73 1.31
C ASN A 79 -15.37 -14.88 0.94
N LYS A 80 -15.04 -14.88 -0.36
CA LYS A 80 -13.65 -14.93 -0.81
C LYS A 80 -12.88 -13.66 -0.44
N ILE A 81 -13.51 -12.49 -0.58
CA ILE A 81 -12.90 -11.21 -0.17
C ILE A 81 -12.60 -11.20 1.32
N GLU A 82 -13.54 -11.65 2.16
CA GLU A 82 -13.35 -11.75 3.61
C GLU A 82 -12.14 -12.65 3.95
N GLN A 83 -12.03 -13.82 3.32
CA GLN A 83 -10.90 -14.74 3.50
C GLN A 83 -9.58 -14.08 3.11
N LEU A 84 -9.51 -13.48 1.91
CA LEU A 84 -8.30 -12.81 1.45
C LEU A 84 -7.92 -11.62 2.32
N MET A 85 -8.90 -10.83 2.80
CA MET A 85 -8.64 -9.75 3.74
C MET A 85 -8.02 -10.27 5.05
N ALA A 86 -8.53 -11.39 5.58
CA ALA A 86 -7.96 -12.02 6.76
C ALA A 86 -6.54 -12.55 6.52
N GLU A 87 -6.27 -13.13 5.36
CA GLU A 87 -4.93 -13.59 4.96
C GLU A 87 -3.93 -12.44 4.81
N LEU A 88 -4.35 -11.33 4.18
CA LEU A 88 -3.54 -10.12 4.05
C LEU A 88 -3.19 -9.56 5.42
N ASP A 89 -4.17 -9.43 6.31
CA ASP A 89 -3.96 -8.97 7.69
C ASP A 89 -2.98 -9.86 8.46
N ALA A 90 -3.10 -11.18 8.30
CA ALA A 90 -2.21 -12.14 8.96
C ALA A 90 -0.75 -12.03 8.51
N ARG A 91 -0.49 -11.45 7.32
CA ARG A 91 0.85 -11.23 6.78
C ARG A 91 1.45 -9.85 7.12
N ILE A 92 0.76 -9.03 7.90
CA ILE A 92 1.25 -7.72 8.32
C ILE A 92 1.88 -7.84 9.73
N LEU A 93 3.18 -7.58 9.82
CA LEU A 93 3.88 -7.33 11.08
C LEU A 93 3.55 -5.92 11.54
N ARG A 94 2.58 -5.84 12.45
CA ARG A 94 2.20 -4.59 13.10
C ARG A 94 3.17 -4.31 14.25
N TYR A 95 3.65 -3.07 14.32
CA TYR A 95 4.40 -2.64 15.49
C TYR A 95 3.48 -2.73 16.72
N ARG A 96 3.89 -3.48 17.75
CA ARG A 96 3.12 -3.52 19.00
C ARG A 96 2.99 -2.08 19.52
N PRO A 97 1.77 -1.60 19.83
CA PRO A 97 1.63 -0.33 20.53
C PRO A 97 2.43 -0.42 21.84
N GLN A 98 3.12 0.67 22.20
CA GLN A 98 3.91 0.72 23.42
C GLN A 98 3.03 0.39 24.63
N PRO A 99 3.56 -0.32 25.65
CA PRO A 99 2.84 -0.57 26.89
C PRO A 99 2.30 0.74 27.46
N GLY A 100 0.99 0.85 27.67
CA GLY A 100 0.33 2.04 28.23
C GLY A 100 -0.40 2.93 27.21
N VAL A 101 -0.26 2.69 25.91
CA VAL A 101 -1.16 3.28 24.90
C VAL A 101 -2.38 2.38 24.79
N PRO A 102 -3.62 2.87 24.99
CA PRO A 102 -4.83 2.09 24.75
C PRO A 102 -4.76 1.53 23.32
N GLY A 103 -4.66 0.21 23.21
CA GLY A 103 -4.59 -0.46 21.92
C GLY A 103 -5.89 -0.23 21.18
N GLY A 104 -5.93 0.76 20.29
CA GLY A 104 -6.96 0.81 19.27
C GLY A 104 -6.94 -0.52 18.51
N LYS A 105 -8.11 -1.04 18.15
CA LYS A 105 -8.15 -2.20 17.23
C LYS A 105 -7.26 -1.85 16.03
N PRO A 106 -6.38 -2.77 15.60
CA PRO A 106 -5.56 -2.52 14.44
C PRO A 106 -6.47 -2.07 13.30
N ARG A 107 -6.30 -0.84 12.82
CA ARG A 107 -7.08 -0.38 11.67
C ARG A 107 -6.63 -1.25 10.51
N ARG A 108 -7.55 -1.98 9.88
CA ARG A 108 -7.23 -2.68 8.63
C ARG A 108 -6.74 -1.63 7.65
N GLU A 109 -5.65 -1.93 6.98
CA GLU A 109 -5.13 -1.03 5.96
C GLU A 109 -6.21 -0.90 4.88
N PRO A 110 -6.66 0.32 4.56
CA PRO A 110 -7.71 0.45 3.59
C PRO A 110 -7.12 0.03 2.25
N VAL A 111 -7.62 -1.08 1.70
CA VAL A 111 -7.23 -1.54 0.36
C VAL A 111 -7.77 -0.51 -0.63
N GLU A 112 -6.91 0.42 -1.06
CA GLU A 112 -7.31 1.61 -1.83
C GLU A 112 -6.71 1.59 -3.24
N GLY A 113 -7.14 0.60 -4.03
CA GLY A 113 -6.83 0.53 -5.45
C GLY A 113 -5.84 -0.56 -5.82
N PHE A 114 -5.36 -0.53 -7.05
CA PHE A 114 -4.51 -1.56 -7.64
C PHE A 114 -3.03 -1.26 -7.41
N ILE A 115 -2.28 -2.23 -6.93
CA ILE A 115 -0.84 -2.17 -6.72
C ILE A 115 -0.11 -2.75 -7.93
N GLU A 116 0.86 -2.00 -8.43
CA GLU A 116 1.88 -2.49 -9.37
C GLU A 116 3.26 -2.49 -8.70
N ILE A 117 3.96 -3.61 -8.76
CA ILE A 117 5.37 -3.68 -8.34
C ILE A 117 6.22 -3.04 -9.43
N ARG A 118 6.96 -1.99 -9.09
CA ARG A 118 7.86 -1.30 -10.02
C ARG A 118 9.28 -1.83 -9.93
N ARG A 119 9.79 -2.01 -8.72
CA ARG A 119 11.17 -2.42 -8.45
C ARG A 119 11.25 -3.22 -7.18
N THR A 120 12.29 -4.04 -7.08
CA THR A 120 12.61 -4.75 -5.84
C THR A 120 14.07 -4.64 -5.48
N GLY A 121 14.35 -4.51 -4.19
CA GLY A 121 15.68 -4.48 -3.62
C GLY A 121 15.83 -5.45 -2.45
N CYS A 122 17.04 -5.51 -1.92
CA CYS A 122 17.34 -6.23 -0.67
C CYS A 122 17.94 -5.26 0.33
N LEU A 123 17.58 -5.40 1.61
CA LEU A 123 18.21 -4.69 2.72
C LEU A 123 18.53 -5.71 3.83
N GLY A 124 19.78 -6.15 3.89
CA GLY A 124 20.16 -7.27 4.75
C GLY A 124 19.36 -8.53 4.40
N ASN A 125 18.56 -9.02 5.35
CA ASN A 125 17.69 -10.18 5.16
C ASN A 125 16.27 -9.82 4.68
N ASP A 126 16.00 -8.53 4.48
CA ASP A 126 14.68 -8.05 4.08
C ASP A 126 14.60 -7.81 2.58
N ARG A 127 13.36 -7.84 2.07
CA ARG A 127 13.01 -7.39 0.71
C ARG A 127 12.35 -6.04 0.77
N LEU A 128 12.79 -5.15 -0.11
CA LEU A 128 12.14 -3.87 -0.34
C LEU A 128 11.39 -3.95 -1.65
N VAL A 129 10.09 -3.64 -1.63
CA VAL A 129 9.23 -3.69 -2.81
C VAL A 129 8.70 -2.29 -3.04
N ASP A 130 9.15 -1.66 -4.11
CA ASP A 130 8.67 -0.36 -4.56
C ASP A 130 7.40 -0.57 -5.38
N VAL A 131 6.30 -0.04 -4.86
CA VAL A 131 4.97 -0.22 -5.43
C VAL A 131 4.35 1.11 -5.80
N VAL A 132 3.53 1.09 -6.85
CA VAL A 132 2.67 2.22 -7.22
C VAL A 132 1.23 1.81 -7.01
N ILE A 133 0.48 2.65 -6.30
CA ILE A 133 -0.95 2.45 -6.04
C ILE A 133 -1.76 3.31 -7.00
N TYR A 134 -2.58 2.64 -7.79
CA TYR A 134 -3.51 3.24 -8.73
C TYR A 134 -4.91 3.23 -8.14
N LYS A 135 -5.51 4.42 -8.03
CA LYS A 135 -6.91 4.51 -7.65
C LYS A 135 -7.78 3.84 -8.73
N LEU A 136 -8.67 2.96 -8.34
CA LEU A 136 -9.67 2.41 -9.24
C LEU A 136 -10.91 3.31 -9.22
N GLN A 137 -11.37 3.77 -10.38
CA GLN A 137 -12.59 4.57 -10.48
C GLN A 137 -13.80 3.69 -10.09
N PRO A 138 -14.82 4.24 -9.43
CA PRO A 138 -16.02 3.49 -9.05
C PRO A 138 -16.68 2.75 -10.22
N GLU A 139 -16.73 3.36 -11.40
CA GLU A 139 -17.34 2.78 -12.60
C GLU A 139 -16.54 1.56 -13.11
N ALA A 140 -15.21 1.65 -13.12
CA ALA A 140 -14.34 0.55 -13.51
C ALA A 140 -14.42 -0.61 -12.49
N ASN A 141 -14.47 -0.30 -11.20
CA ASN A 141 -14.66 -1.28 -10.14
C ASN A 141 -16.02 -1.98 -10.25
N ALA A 142 -17.09 -1.24 -10.53
CA ALA A 142 -18.42 -1.80 -10.75
C ALA A 142 -18.46 -2.73 -11.96
N GLU A 143 -17.78 -2.40 -13.07
CA GLU A 143 -17.68 -3.30 -14.22
C GLU A 143 -16.90 -4.58 -13.88
N LEU A 144 -15.77 -4.46 -13.18
CA LEU A 144 -14.98 -5.63 -12.75
C LEU A 144 -15.78 -6.55 -11.82
N ILE A 145 -16.52 -5.99 -10.86
CA ILE A 145 -17.43 -6.75 -9.98
C ILE A 145 -18.50 -7.45 -10.82
N ALA A 146 -19.17 -6.71 -11.71
CA ALA A 146 -20.24 -7.27 -12.54
C ALA A 146 -19.71 -8.39 -13.46
N GLN A 147 -18.53 -8.21 -14.07
CA GLN A 147 -17.87 -9.24 -14.86
C GLN A 147 -17.56 -10.48 -14.02
N TYR A 148 -16.95 -10.32 -12.85
CA TYR A 148 -16.63 -11.42 -11.96
C TYR A 148 -17.88 -12.20 -11.51
N GLU A 149 -18.97 -11.51 -11.17
CA GLU A 149 -20.23 -12.16 -10.77
C GLU A 149 -20.93 -12.88 -11.94
N GLN A 150 -20.80 -12.35 -13.16
CA GLN A 150 -21.28 -13.03 -14.37
C GLN A 150 -20.42 -14.26 -14.70
N GLU A 151 -19.10 -14.13 -14.56
CA GLU A 151 -18.12 -15.17 -14.84
C GLU A 151 -18.00 -16.21 -13.73
N GLU A 152 -18.43 -15.96 -12.49
CA GLU A 152 -18.55 -17.00 -11.45
C GLU A 152 -19.52 -18.13 -11.86
N ARG A 153 -20.33 -17.92 -12.91
CA ARG A 153 -21.10 -18.99 -13.58
C ARG A 153 -20.22 -19.90 -14.46
N LYS A 154 -18.95 -19.58 -14.64
CA LYS A 154 -17.91 -20.29 -15.40
C LYS A 154 -16.61 -20.37 -14.55
N PRO A 155 -16.31 -21.50 -13.91
CA PRO A 155 -15.19 -21.58 -12.98
C PRO A 155 -13.85 -21.22 -13.63
N GLY A 156 -13.08 -20.33 -12.99
CA GLY A 156 -11.65 -20.13 -13.27
C GLY A 156 -11.24 -18.90 -14.09
N LYS A 157 -12.17 -18.00 -14.47
CA LYS A 157 -11.78 -16.73 -15.09
C LYS A 157 -11.75 -15.61 -14.07
N VAL A 158 -10.54 -15.26 -13.63
CA VAL A 158 -10.24 -13.96 -13.04
C VAL A 158 -9.47 -13.19 -14.11
N PRO A 159 -9.88 -11.97 -14.49
CA PRO A 159 -9.11 -11.10 -15.37
C PRO A 159 -7.63 -11.07 -15.00
N SER A 160 -6.78 -11.23 -16.01
CA SER A 160 -5.33 -11.05 -15.92
C SER A 160 -4.96 -9.63 -15.51
N ALA A 161 -3.73 -9.42 -15.03
CA ALA A 161 -3.25 -8.09 -14.67
C ALA A 161 -3.32 -7.13 -15.87
N GLU A 162 -3.04 -7.61 -17.07
CA GLU A 162 -3.14 -6.86 -18.32
C GLU A 162 -4.58 -6.45 -18.64
N GLU A 163 -5.55 -7.36 -18.49
CA GLU A 163 -6.98 -7.05 -18.68
C GLU A 163 -7.48 -6.04 -17.66
N ILE A 164 -7.04 -6.14 -16.40
CA ILE A 164 -7.35 -5.16 -15.35
C ILE A 164 -6.76 -3.79 -15.70
N ILE A 165 -5.52 -3.75 -16.20
CA ILE A 165 -4.88 -2.51 -16.66
C ILE A 165 -5.66 -1.93 -17.86
N GLU A 166 -6.06 -2.74 -18.83
CA GLU A 166 -6.81 -2.29 -20.01
C GLU A 166 -8.18 -1.73 -19.62
N LEU A 167 -8.94 -2.44 -18.79
CA LEU A 167 -10.22 -1.97 -18.26
C LEU A 167 -10.03 -0.66 -17.51
N ARG A 168 -8.98 -0.54 -16.70
CA ARG A 168 -8.64 0.72 -16.04
C ARG A 168 -8.39 1.81 -17.09
N SER A 169 -7.53 1.55 -18.08
CA SER A 169 -7.16 2.49 -19.13
C SER A 169 -8.36 3.04 -19.88
N LYS A 170 -9.38 2.21 -20.14
CA LYS A 170 -10.65 2.64 -20.75
C LYS A 170 -11.37 3.74 -19.95
N TYR A 171 -11.30 3.69 -18.61
CA TYR A 171 -11.94 4.66 -17.72
C TYR A 171 -10.99 5.77 -17.23
N THR A 172 -9.70 5.69 -17.54
CA THR A 172 -8.69 6.69 -17.16
C THR A 172 -8.42 7.72 -18.25
N LEU A 173 -8.71 7.40 -19.50
CA LEU A 173 -8.43 8.26 -20.64
C LEU A 173 -9.51 9.33 -20.77
N GLN A 174 -9.20 10.57 -20.38
CA GLN A 174 -10.06 11.71 -20.75
C GLN A 174 -9.72 12.15 -22.16
N LYS A 175 -10.74 12.16 -22.99
CA LYS A 175 -10.68 12.81 -24.30
C LYS A 175 -10.54 14.32 -24.10
N ARG A 176 -9.41 14.87 -24.52
CA ARG A 176 -9.11 16.31 -24.54
C ARG A 176 -9.06 16.79 -25.99
N ARG A 177 -9.28 18.08 -26.17
CA ARG A 177 -9.20 18.74 -27.48
C ARG A 177 -8.19 19.88 -27.41
N THR A 178 -7.29 19.97 -28.38
CA THR A 178 -6.39 21.12 -28.52
C THR A 178 -7.17 22.35 -28.98
N ALA A 179 -6.53 23.52 -28.89
CA ALA A 179 -7.08 24.76 -29.44
C ALA A 179 -7.32 24.67 -30.96
N GLU A 180 -6.55 23.86 -31.69
CA GLU A 180 -6.79 23.60 -33.13
C GLU A 180 -7.85 22.52 -33.39
N GLY A 181 -8.54 22.03 -32.36
CA GLY A 181 -9.60 21.02 -32.49
C GLY A 181 -9.11 19.58 -32.56
N LYS A 182 -7.80 19.31 -32.43
CA LYS A 182 -7.24 17.96 -32.45
C LYS A 182 -7.58 17.22 -31.16
N GLU A 183 -8.12 16.02 -31.29
CA GLU A 183 -8.46 15.18 -30.15
C GLU A 183 -7.25 14.36 -29.71
N PHE A 184 -7.02 14.27 -28.41
CA PHE A 184 -6.01 13.41 -27.80
C PHE A 184 -6.52 12.90 -26.47
N TYR A 185 -6.06 11.72 -26.06
CA TYR A 185 -6.42 11.15 -24.78
C TYR A 185 -5.32 11.47 -23.78
N VAL A 186 -5.72 12.01 -22.63
CA VAL A 186 -4.82 12.21 -21.50
C VAL A 186 -5.18 11.16 -20.46
N GLU A 187 -4.20 10.37 -20.05
CA GLU A 187 -4.35 9.52 -18.89
C GLU A 187 -4.49 10.41 -17.66
N VAL A 188 -5.68 10.43 -17.06
CA VAL A 188 -6.01 11.33 -15.96
C VAL A 188 -5.50 10.81 -14.63
N TYR A 189 -4.94 9.61 -14.63
CA TYR A 189 -4.39 9.01 -13.44
C TYR A 189 -2.92 9.33 -13.29
N SER A 190 -2.71 10.33 -12.46
CA SER A 190 -1.54 10.41 -11.63
C SER A 190 -1.49 9.16 -10.73
N PRO A 191 -0.33 8.47 -10.60
CA PRO A 191 -0.07 7.59 -9.46
C PRO A 191 -0.61 8.24 -8.20
N ARG A 192 -1.53 7.59 -7.46
CA ARG A 192 -2.08 8.23 -6.26
C ARG A 192 -1.00 8.31 -5.20
N MET A 193 -0.24 7.23 -5.11
CA MET A 193 0.80 7.07 -4.11
C MET A 193 1.85 6.10 -4.66
N ARG A 194 3.09 6.35 -4.30
CA ARG A 194 4.18 5.39 -4.45
C ARG A 194 4.68 5.08 -3.05
N GLU A 195 4.89 3.81 -2.77
CA GLU A 195 5.27 3.32 -1.46
C GLU A 195 6.43 2.34 -1.58
N ILE A 196 7.23 2.22 -0.52
CA ILE A 196 8.22 1.16 -0.39
C ILE A 196 7.76 0.26 0.75
N HIS A 197 7.43 -0.98 0.41
CA HIS A 197 7.03 -2.00 1.38
C HIS A 197 8.27 -2.79 1.81
N ARG A 198 8.50 -2.86 3.11
CA ARG A 198 9.55 -3.71 3.68
C ARG A 198 8.96 -5.05 4.07
N TRP A 199 9.62 -6.12 3.65
CA TRP A 199 9.24 -7.50 3.88
C TRP A 199 10.35 -8.21 4.63
N SER A 200 10.01 -8.87 5.73
CA SER A 200 10.95 -9.62 6.55
C SER A 200 10.56 -11.10 6.61
N LEU A 201 11.57 -11.98 6.62
CA LEU A 201 11.35 -13.42 6.79
C LEU A 201 11.24 -13.75 8.28
N VAL A 202 10.06 -14.14 8.75
CA VAL A 202 9.79 -14.50 10.14
C VAL A 202 9.24 -15.92 10.19
N ASN A 203 9.95 -16.81 10.90
CA ASN A 203 9.57 -18.22 11.05
C ASN A 203 9.28 -18.94 9.72
N GLY A 204 10.05 -18.61 8.67
CA GLY A 204 9.89 -19.20 7.33
C GLY A 204 8.83 -18.54 6.44
N SER A 205 8.11 -17.53 6.94
CA SER A 205 7.10 -16.78 6.19
C SER A 205 7.53 -15.34 5.95
N TRP A 206 7.33 -14.85 4.72
CA TRP A 206 7.53 -13.43 4.42
C TRP A 206 6.37 -12.61 4.96
N MET A 207 6.68 -11.60 5.75
CA MET A 207 5.69 -10.74 6.38
C MET A 207 6.00 -9.28 6.06
N ARG A 208 4.98 -8.52 5.70
CA ARG A 208 5.08 -7.08 5.39
C ARG A 208 5.14 -6.30 6.70
N GLN A 209 6.12 -5.43 6.87
CA GLN A 209 6.15 -4.50 7.99
C GLN A 209 5.17 -3.36 7.75
N GLU A 210 4.38 -3.03 8.78
CA GLU A 210 3.55 -1.82 8.79
C GLU A 210 4.48 -0.60 8.99
N VAL A 211 5.00 -0.05 7.89
CA VAL A 211 5.87 1.13 7.92
C VAL A 211 5.01 2.38 7.72
N ARG A 212 5.39 3.49 8.38
CA ARG A 212 4.80 4.81 8.10
C ARG A 212 5.05 5.14 6.62
N ILE A 213 3.98 5.20 5.85
CA ILE A 213 4.01 5.53 4.43
C ILE A 213 4.60 6.93 4.27
N VAL A 214 5.61 7.05 3.41
CA VAL A 214 6.19 8.32 3.00
C VAL A 214 5.58 8.62 1.64
N PRO A 215 4.59 9.51 1.55
CA PRO A 215 4.05 9.90 0.26
C PRO A 215 5.19 10.54 -0.54
N LEU A 216 5.61 9.87 -1.61
CA LEU A 216 6.50 10.47 -2.59
C LEU A 216 5.67 11.45 -3.41
N ASP A 217 5.72 12.73 -3.05
CA ASP A 217 5.11 13.79 -3.85
C ASP A 217 5.72 13.74 -5.26
N LEU A 218 4.88 13.73 -6.29
CA LEU A 218 5.29 13.59 -7.69
C LEU A 218 6.08 14.79 -8.25
N GLY A 219 6.39 15.79 -7.40
CA GLY A 219 7.17 16.98 -7.72
C GLY A 219 8.55 17.08 -7.06
N TYR A 220 8.90 16.19 -6.12
CA TYR A 220 10.26 16.15 -5.57
C TYR A 220 11.10 15.15 -6.33
N SER A 221 12.26 15.59 -6.83
CA SER A 221 13.28 14.66 -7.30
C SER A 221 13.59 13.71 -6.16
N LEU A 222 13.41 12.41 -6.39
CA LEU A 222 13.89 11.38 -5.47
C LEU A 222 15.33 11.73 -5.06
N PRO A 223 15.76 11.46 -3.81
CA PRO A 223 17.19 11.36 -3.55
C PRO A 223 17.77 10.49 -4.66
N LYS A 224 18.80 10.99 -5.35
CA LYS A 224 19.38 10.33 -6.51
C LYS A 224 19.64 8.88 -6.10
N LEU A 225 18.92 7.97 -6.74
CA LEU A 225 19.20 6.55 -6.65
C LEU A 225 20.52 6.35 -7.39
N GLU A 226 21.65 6.48 -6.68
CA GLU A 226 22.95 6.18 -7.25
C GLU A 226 23.05 4.67 -7.40
N ILE A 227 22.85 4.20 -8.63
CA ILE A 227 23.17 2.83 -9.00
C ILE A 227 24.68 2.68 -8.78
N CYS A 228 25.09 2.11 -7.65
CA CYS A 228 26.44 1.61 -7.48
C CYS A 228 26.63 0.49 -8.50
N ARG A 229 27.36 0.79 -9.58
CA ARG A 229 27.87 -0.19 -10.53
C ARG A 229 29.10 -0.89 -9.96
#